data_AF-A0A836FHV2-F1
#
_entry.id   AF-A0A836FHV2-F1
#
_cell.length_a   1.000
_cell.length_b   1.000
_cell.length_c   1.000
_cell.angle_alpha   90.00
_cell.angle_beta   90.00
_cell.angle_gamma   90.00
#
_symmetry.space_group_name_H-M   'P 1'
#
loop_
_entity.id
_entity.type
_entity.pdbx_description
1 polymer ?
#
loop_
_entity_poly.entity_id
_entity_poly.type
_entity_poly.pdbx_seq_one_letter_code
_entity_poly.pdbx_strand_id
1 'polypeptide(L)'
;MSLILESFFRYFNKHDVFDLCKSMHFYTSRDYITGKNNYFEYNPEAIQKCLDLLVPETANIMIFDNDFVLNIVEPYYKINYTDIALQTDWKFIEPLPCFRLPSHNVFLMNDFSVIPVISEMKYPVKIYQDDISEIWFCSKFYWPMGYINLHIVPPLTLQTSNEK
;
A
#
# COMPACT_ATOMS: atom_id res chain seq x y z
N MET A 1 -18.94 5.39 7.30
CA MET A 1 -17.62 5.97 7.00
C MET A 1 -16.57 5.02 7.54
N SER A 2 -15.59 4.60 6.74
CA SER A 2 -14.54 3.69 7.20
C SER A 2 -13.53 4.44 8.07
N LEU A 3 -13.37 4.04 9.34
CA LEU A 3 -12.37 4.59 10.28
C LEU A 3 -10.96 4.66 9.68
N ILE A 4 -10.63 3.70 8.80
CA ILE A 4 -9.32 3.64 8.11
C ILE A 4 -9.10 4.87 7.23
N LEU A 5 -10.08 5.20 6.38
CA LEU A 5 -9.95 6.26 5.38
C LEU A 5 -10.00 7.65 6.03
N GLU A 6 -10.85 7.80 7.06
CA GLU A 6 -10.91 9.03 7.85
C GLU A 6 -9.58 9.30 8.57
N SER A 7 -9.02 8.27 9.21
CA SER A 7 -7.72 8.36 9.89
C SER A 7 -6.61 8.63 8.88
N PHE A 8 -6.61 7.96 7.73
CA PHE A 8 -5.65 8.21 6.66
C PHE A 8 -5.69 9.66 6.18
N PHE A 9 -6.88 10.17 5.89
CA PHE A 9 -7.07 11.55 5.46
C PHE A 9 -6.57 12.55 6.50
N ARG A 10 -6.96 12.35 7.76
CA ARG A 10 -6.68 13.29 8.86
C ARG A 10 -5.21 13.34 9.24
N TYR A 11 -4.49 12.22 9.19
CA TYR A 11 -3.15 12.10 9.77
C TYR A 11 -2.04 11.86 8.75
N PHE A 12 -2.36 11.30 7.58
CA PHE A 12 -1.34 10.80 6.65
C PHE A 12 -1.38 11.44 5.27
N ASN A 13 -2.50 12.09 4.93
CA ASN A 13 -2.65 12.65 3.61
C ASN A 13 -1.90 13.99 3.47
N LYS A 14 -0.97 14.04 2.53
CA LYS A 14 -0.33 15.28 2.06
C LYS A 14 -0.85 15.55 0.66
N HIS A 15 -1.60 16.63 0.51
CA HIS A 15 -2.05 17.06 -0.81
C HIS A 15 -0.99 17.94 -1.44
N ASP A 16 -0.53 17.57 -2.63
CA ASP A 16 0.19 18.48 -3.50
C ASP A 16 -0.77 19.21 -4.45
N VAL A 17 -0.24 20.20 -5.16
CA VAL A 17 -1.04 21.03 -6.09
C VAL A 17 -1.56 20.19 -7.26
N PHE A 18 -0.83 19.15 -7.67
CA PHE A 18 -1.19 18.31 -8.81
C PHE A 18 -2.44 17.46 -8.49
N ASP A 19 -2.46 16.81 -7.34
CA ASP A 19 -3.60 16.05 -6.85
C ASP A 19 -4.84 16.93 -6.66
N LEU A 20 -4.64 18.17 -6.20
CA LEU A 20 -5.73 19.13 -6.08
C LEU A 20 -6.30 19.49 -7.45
N CYS A 21 -5.46 19.90 -8.42
CA CYS A 21 -5.89 20.24 -9.78
C CYS A 21 -6.65 19.08 -10.43
N LYS A 22 -6.15 17.84 -10.27
CA LYS A 22 -6.85 16.65 -10.76
C LYS A 22 -8.23 16.52 -10.12
N SER A 23 -8.31 16.68 -8.81
CA SER A 23 -9.57 16.58 -8.06
C SER A 23 -10.60 17.60 -8.51
N MET A 24 -10.18 18.78 -9.00
CA MET A 24 -11.09 19.79 -9.55
C MET A 24 -11.85 19.35 -10.80
N HIS A 25 -11.34 18.36 -11.53
CA HIS A 25 -12.02 17.81 -12.71
C HIS A 25 -13.06 16.72 -12.36
N PHE A 26 -12.94 16.08 -11.19
CA PHE A 26 -13.77 14.94 -10.82
C PHE A 26 -14.80 15.25 -9.74
N TYR A 27 -14.54 16.24 -8.90
CA TYR A 27 -15.35 16.54 -7.73
C TYR A 27 -15.91 17.95 -7.77
N THR A 28 -16.90 18.23 -6.92
CA THR A 28 -17.38 19.61 -6.73
C THR A 28 -16.39 20.42 -5.91
N SER A 29 -16.48 21.74 -5.94
CA SER A 29 -15.56 22.64 -5.22
C SER A 29 -15.49 22.41 -3.71
N ARG A 30 -16.57 21.90 -3.10
CA ARG A 30 -16.59 21.51 -1.68
C ARG A 30 -15.76 20.25 -1.40
N ASP A 31 -15.60 19.39 -2.41
CA ASP A 31 -15.02 18.06 -2.27
C ASP A 31 -13.65 17.93 -2.95
N TYR A 32 -13.02 19.02 -3.40
CA TYR A 32 -11.70 18.96 -4.02
C TYR A 32 -10.62 18.30 -3.15
N ILE A 33 -10.75 18.42 -1.83
CA ILE A 33 -9.78 17.88 -0.86
C ILE A 33 -10.22 16.49 -0.37
N THR A 34 -11.51 16.33 -0.05
CA THR A 34 -12.07 15.15 0.62
C THR A 34 -12.68 14.13 -0.34
N GLY A 35 -13.02 14.52 -1.56
CA GLY A 35 -13.81 13.71 -2.50
C GLY A 35 -13.21 12.35 -2.82
N LYS A 36 -11.86 12.27 -2.88
CA LYS A 36 -11.13 11.01 -3.09
C LYS A 36 -11.22 10.04 -1.91
N ASN A 37 -11.40 10.55 -0.70
CA ASN A 37 -11.38 9.76 0.54
C ASN A 37 -12.79 9.60 1.15
N ASN A 38 -13.82 10.15 0.50
CA ASN A 38 -15.20 10.11 0.95
C ASN A 38 -15.92 8.85 0.47
N TYR A 39 -15.96 7.84 1.33
CA TYR A 39 -16.76 6.64 1.13
C TYR A 39 -17.83 6.57 2.21
N PHE A 40 -18.99 7.19 1.94
CA PHE A 40 -20.08 7.30 2.91
C PHE A 40 -21.18 6.25 2.72
N GLU A 41 -21.47 5.90 1.48
CA GLU A 41 -22.63 5.09 1.12
C GLU A 41 -22.20 3.68 0.72
N TYR A 42 -22.71 2.70 1.46
CA TYR A 42 -22.56 1.30 1.10
C TYR A 42 -23.61 0.95 0.03
N ASN A 43 -23.15 0.60 -1.17
CA ASN A 43 -24.02 0.21 -2.27
C ASN A 43 -23.74 -1.23 -2.70
N PRO A 44 -24.48 -2.23 -2.17
CA PRO A 44 -24.26 -3.63 -2.50
C PRO A 44 -24.58 -3.94 -3.97
N GLU A 45 -25.54 -3.25 -4.58
CA GLU A 45 -25.90 -3.46 -5.99
C GLU A 45 -24.77 -3.04 -6.93
N ALA A 46 -24.12 -1.91 -6.65
CA ALA A 46 -22.96 -1.46 -7.43
C ALA A 46 -21.78 -2.44 -7.29
N ILE A 47 -21.53 -2.95 -6.08
CA ILE A 47 -20.51 -3.99 -5.85
C ILE A 47 -20.83 -5.24 -6.66
N GLN A 48 -22.08 -5.72 -6.60
CA GLN A 48 -22.49 -6.90 -7.35
C GLN A 48 -22.34 -6.70 -8.86
N LYS A 49 -22.77 -5.55 -9.40
CA LYS A 49 -22.59 -5.22 -10.83
C LYS A 49 -21.13 -5.26 -11.27
N CYS A 50 -20.20 -4.81 -10.42
CA CYS A 50 -18.77 -4.92 -10.72
C CYS A 50 -18.29 -6.37 -10.66
N LEU A 51 -18.73 -7.17 -9.67
CA LEU A 51 -18.37 -8.58 -9.55
C LEU A 51 -18.89 -9.40 -10.74
N ASP A 52 -20.09 -9.10 -11.23
CA ASP A 52 -20.70 -9.79 -12.38
C ASP A 52 -19.91 -9.58 -13.69
N LEU A 53 -19.05 -8.56 -13.77
CA LEU A 53 -18.16 -8.31 -14.90
C LEU A 53 -16.83 -9.09 -14.80
N LEU A 54 -16.50 -9.63 -13.63
CA LEU A 54 -15.26 -10.37 -13.38
C LEU A 54 -15.43 -11.85 -13.75
N VAL A 55 -15.66 -12.10 -15.03
CA VAL A 55 -15.85 -13.45 -15.58
C VAL A 55 -14.70 -13.81 -16.54
N PRO A 56 -14.36 -15.11 -16.69
CA PRO A 56 -13.31 -15.55 -17.60
C PRO A 56 -13.42 -15.03 -19.04
N GLU A 57 -14.63 -14.86 -19.55
CA GLU A 57 -14.91 -14.44 -20.93
C GLU A 57 -14.51 -12.99 -21.22
N THR A 58 -14.49 -12.14 -20.19
CA THR A 58 -14.09 -10.73 -20.29
C THR A 58 -12.67 -10.50 -19.80
N ALA A 59 -11.97 -11.56 -19.37
CA ALA A 59 -10.63 -11.46 -18.84
C ALA A 59 -9.58 -11.30 -19.95
N ASN A 60 -8.62 -10.42 -19.73
CA ASN A 60 -7.40 -10.29 -20.53
C ASN A 60 -6.19 -10.58 -19.63
N ILE A 61 -5.42 -11.61 -19.95
CA ILE A 61 -4.28 -12.06 -19.15
C ILE A 61 -2.99 -11.69 -19.87
N MET A 62 -2.15 -10.91 -19.20
CA MET A 62 -0.82 -10.54 -19.67
C MET A 62 0.24 -11.25 -18.83
N ILE A 63 1.12 -12.00 -19.48
CA ILE A 63 2.22 -12.73 -18.85
C ILE A 63 3.53 -12.06 -19.28
N PHE A 64 4.38 -11.74 -18.31
CA PHE A 64 5.70 -11.15 -18.52
C PHE A 64 6.76 -12.19 -18.20
N ASP A 65 7.44 -12.68 -19.23
CA ASP A 65 8.44 -13.72 -19.12
C ASP A 65 9.42 -13.59 -20.32
N ASN A 66 10.68 -13.95 -20.09
CA ASN A 66 11.76 -13.88 -21.08
C ASN A 66 11.87 -15.16 -21.92
N ASP A 67 11.24 -16.25 -21.49
CA ASP A 67 11.40 -17.57 -22.11
C ASP A 67 10.42 -17.82 -23.27
N PHE A 68 9.56 -16.86 -23.58
CA PHE A 68 8.59 -16.96 -24.68
C PHE A 68 9.13 -16.38 -25.98
N VAL A 69 8.78 -17.05 -27.09
CA VAL A 69 9.00 -16.51 -28.43
C VAL A 69 7.95 -15.44 -28.71
N LEU A 70 8.39 -14.18 -28.76
CA LEU A 70 7.55 -13.02 -29.03
C LEU A 70 7.64 -12.65 -30.51
N ASN A 71 6.54 -12.76 -31.23
CA ASN A 71 6.48 -12.67 -32.70
C ASN A 71 5.82 -11.38 -33.21
N ILE A 72 5.24 -10.57 -32.32
CA ILE A 72 4.60 -9.30 -32.67
C ILE A 72 5.45 -8.17 -32.10
N VAL A 73 5.71 -7.16 -32.93
CA VAL A 73 6.43 -5.95 -32.52
C VAL A 73 5.48 -4.77 -32.59
N GLU A 74 5.20 -4.16 -31.45
CA GLU A 74 4.36 -2.96 -31.39
C GLU A 74 5.06 -1.78 -32.11
N PRO A 75 4.36 -1.04 -32.99
CA PRO A 75 4.99 -0.08 -33.90
C PRO A 75 5.64 1.13 -33.22
N TYR A 76 5.11 1.64 -32.11
CA TYR A 76 5.54 2.91 -31.52
C TYR A 76 6.65 2.76 -30.48
N TYR A 77 6.48 1.85 -29.53
CA TYR A 77 7.38 1.58 -28.42
C TYR A 77 8.29 0.37 -28.66
N LYS A 78 8.10 -0.36 -29.77
CA LYS A 78 8.90 -1.55 -30.13
C LYS A 78 8.88 -2.63 -29.06
N ILE A 79 7.75 -2.74 -28.36
CA ILE A 79 7.53 -3.80 -27.38
C ILE A 79 7.21 -5.08 -28.15
N ASN A 80 7.96 -6.14 -27.85
CA ASN A 80 7.68 -7.46 -28.40
C ASN A 80 6.63 -8.14 -27.53
N TYR A 81 5.63 -8.77 -28.15
CA TYR A 81 4.64 -9.59 -27.46
C TYR A 81 4.15 -10.71 -28.38
N THR A 82 3.30 -11.57 -27.83
CA THR A 82 2.51 -12.54 -28.60
C THR A 82 1.11 -12.59 -28.01
N ASP A 83 0.11 -12.89 -28.81
CA ASP A 83 -1.25 -13.15 -28.34
C ASP A 83 -1.60 -14.63 -28.52
N ILE A 84 -2.21 -15.19 -27.48
CA ILE A 84 -2.64 -16.59 -27.44
C ILE A 84 -4.10 -16.59 -27.04
N ALA A 85 -4.93 -17.25 -27.86
CA ALA A 85 -6.34 -17.42 -27.54
C ALA A 85 -6.47 -18.26 -26.26
N LEU A 86 -7.19 -17.72 -25.27
CA LEU A 86 -7.46 -18.38 -24.00
C LEU A 86 -8.34 -19.62 -24.21
N GLN A 87 -7.74 -20.80 -24.21
CA GLN A 87 -8.45 -22.08 -24.17
C GLN A 87 -8.80 -22.40 -22.72
N THR A 88 -10.06 -22.27 -22.32
CA THR A 88 -10.35 -22.06 -20.91
C THR A 88 -11.56 -22.84 -20.36
N ASP A 89 -11.27 -23.80 -19.47
CA ASP A 89 -12.24 -24.63 -18.73
C ASP A 89 -12.53 -24.11 -17.30
N TRP A 90 -11.82 -23.09 -16.84
CA TRP A 90 -11.96 -22.42 -15.52
C TRP A 90 -13.25 -21.60 -15.29
N LYS A 91 -14.29 -21.76 -16.12
CA LYS A 91 -15.60 -21.12 -15.88
C LYS A 91 -16.29 -21.65 -14.62
N PHE A 92 -15.99 -22.90 -14.26
CA PHE A 92 -16.57 -23.58 -13.12
C PHE A 92 -15.44 -24.01 -12.19
N ILE A 93 -15.14 -23.17 -11.21
CA ILE A 93 -14.21 -23.47 -10.12
C ILE A 93 -15.02 -23.58 -8.83
N GLU A 94 -14.86 -24.68 -8.11
CA GLU A 94 -15.37 -24.77 -6.74
C GLU A 94 -14.50 -23.93 -5.80
N PRO A 95 -15.10 -23.10 -4.92
CA PRO A 95 -14.34 -22.31 -3.96
C PRO A 95 -13.44 -23.19 -3.09
N LEU A 96 -12.13 -22.92 -3.09
CA LEU A 96 -11.20 -23.66 -2.24
C LEU A 96 -11.49 -23.38 -0.76
N PRO A 97 -11.48 -24.39 0.13
CA PRO A 97 -11.77 -24.21 1.56
C PRO A 97 -10.83 -23.26 2.33
N CYS A 98 -9.67 -22.95 1.74
CA CYS A 98 -8.70 -22.01 2.29
C CYS A 98 -9.05 -20.54 2.02
N PHE A 99 -9.93 -20.25 1.05
CA PHE A 99 -10.42 -18.89 0.83
C PHE A 99 -11.44 -18.53 1.89
N ARG A 100 -11.11 -17.55 2.71
CA ARG A 100 -11.99 -17.00 3.74
C ARG A 100 -11.95 -15.49 3.66
N LEU A 101 -13.06 -14.87 4.01
CA LEU A 101 -13.06 -13.42 4.21
C LEU A 101 -12.12 -13.07 5.36
N PRO A 102 -11.41 -11.94 5.27
CA PRO A 102 -10.54 -11.49 6.34
C PRO A 102 -11.35 -11.28 7.62
N SER A 103 -10.77 -11.69 8.75
CA SER A 103 -11.32 -11.35 10.07
C SER A 103 -11.23 -9.84 10.33
N HIS A 104 -11.95 -9.37 11.34
CA HIS A 104 -11.84 -7.99 11.78
C HIS A 104 -10.38 -7.58 12.04
N ASN A 105 -9.97 -6.43 11.51
CA ASN A 105 -8.61 -5.93 11.65
C ASN A 105 -8.42 -5.33 13.06
N VAL A 106 -7.71 -6.07 13.92
CA VAL A 106 -7.40 -5.66 15.31
C VAL A 106 -6.34 -4.55 15.40
N PHE A 107 -5.64 -4.25 14.31
CA PHE A 107 -4.61 -3.20 14.26
C PHE A 107 -5.20 -1.82 13.91
N LEU A 108 -6.53 -1.69 13.83
CA LEU A 108 -7.18 -0.40 13.66
C LEU A 108 -7.02 0.45 14.92
N MET A 109 -6.38 1.60 14.76
CA MET A 109 -6.21 2.58 15.83
C MET A 109 -7.55 3.21 16.16
N ASN A 110 -7.98 3.08 17.42
CA ASN A 110 -9.18 3.71 17.95
C ASN A 110 -8.87 4.88 18.89
N ASP A 111 -7.61 5.00 19.34
CA ASP A 111 -7.15 6.09 20.19
C ASP A 111 -6.11 6.94 19.44
N PHE A 112 -6.43 8.22 19.27
CA PHE A 112 -5.57 9.22 18.63
C PHE A 112 -5.04 10.25 19.64
N SER A 113 -5.06 9.91 20.93
CA SER A 113 -4.48 10.73 21.97
C SER A 113 -2.98 10.94 21.73
N VAL A 114 -2.52 12.18 21.94
CA VAL A 114 -1.11 12.56 21.75
C VAL A 114 -0.46 12.66 23.13
N ILE A 115 0.69 12.00 23.29
CA ILE A 115 1.48 12.10 24.51
C ILE A 115 2.07 13.52 24.58
N PRO A 116 1.86 14.27 25.67
CA PRO A 116 2.37 15.64 25.78
C PRO A 116 3.90 15.66 25.75
N VAL A 117 4.46 16.49 24.86
CA VAL A 117 5.92 16.67 24.75
C VAL A 117 6.37 17.62 25.87
N ILE A 118 7.18 17.10 26.81
CA ILE A 118 7.69 17.87 27.95
C ILE A 118 8.76 18.90 27.50
N SER A 119 9.53 18.57 26.47
CA SER A 119 10.50 19.47 25.83
C SER A 119 10.76 19.03 24.39
N GLU A 120 10.68 19.97 23.44
CA GLU A 120 11.02 19.70 22.04
C GLU A 120 12.53 19.48 21.90
N MET A 121 12.93 18.32 21.37
CA MET A 121 14.33 18.00 21.17
C MET A 121 14.74 18.29 19.72
N LYS A 122 15.75 19.14 19.52
CA LYS A 122 16.27 19.45 18.18
C LYS A 122 16.96 18.24 17.52
N TYR A 123 17.57 17.36 18.31
CA TYR A 123 18.28 16.17 17.82
C TYR A 123 17.98 14.96 18.70
N PRO A 124 18.12 13.72 18.18
CA PRO A 124 18.01 12.52 19.00
C PRO A 124 19.03 12.52 20.13
N VAL A 125 18.59 12.18 21.33
CA VAL A 125 19.42 12.05 22.53
C VAL A 125 19.51 10.57 22.88
N LYS A 126 20.71 10.11 23.25
CA LYS A 126 20.89 8.74 23.75
C LYS A 126 20.28 8.65 25.16
N ILE A 127 19.28 7.79 25.32
CA ILE A 127 18.58 7.59 26.60
C ILE A 127 18.99 6.28 27.29
N TYR A 128 19.62 5.37 26.56
CA TYR A 128 20.12 4.10 27.08
C TYR A 128 21.35 3.65 26.30
N GLN A 129 22.31 3.07 27.02
CA GLN A 129 23.49 2.44 26.45
C GLN A 129 23.98 1.34 27.39
N ASP A 130 24.20 0.16 26.84
CA ASP A 130 24.93 -0.93 27.47
C ASP A 130 25.90 -1.59 26.46
N ASP A 131 26.46 -2.75 26.81
CA ASP A 131 27.41 -3.47 25.95
C ASP A 131 26.77 -4.07 24.70
N ILE A 132 25.43 -4.16 24.63
CA ILE A 132 24.69 -4.90 23.61
C ILE A 132 23.84 -3.96 22.74
N SER A 133 23.46 -2.79 23.25
CA SER A 133 22.45 -1.94 22.63
C SER A 133 22.58 -0.46 22.97
N GLU A 134 22.09 0.37 22.06
CA GLU A 134 21.94 1.81 22.25
C GLU A 134 20.53 2.24 21.86
N ILE A 135 19.90 3.10 22.68
CA ILE A 135 18.58 3.66 22.38
C ILE A 135 18.69 5.17 22.27
N TRP A 136 18.23 5.68 21.12
CA TRP A 136 18.18 7.09 20.80
C TRP A 136 16.72 7.53 20.70
N PHE A 137 16.36 8.60 21.40
CA PHE A 137 15.00 9.13 21.46
C PHE A 137 14.94 10.60 21.02
N CYS A 138 13.89 10.98 20.31
CA CYS A 138 13.67 12.35 19.86
C CYS A 138 12.17 12.69 19.85
N SER A 139 11.73 13.60 20.72
CA SER A 139 10.36 14.13 20.72
C SER A 139 10.27 15.36 19.82
N LYS A 140 9.78 15.17 18.59
CA LYS A 140 9.65 16.23 17.58
C LYS A 140 8.22 16.47 17.06
N PHE A 141 7.26 15.62 17.38
CA PHE A 141 5.97 15.60 16.69
C PHE A 141 4.79 15.59 17.65
N TYR A 142 3.77 16.40 17.33
CA TYR A 142 2.49 16.48 18.03
C TYR A 142 1.39 15.64 17.35
N TRP A 143 1.77 14.55 16.69
CA TRP A 143 0.84 13.63 16.03
C TRP A 143 0.94 12.23 16.62
N PRO A 144 -0.13 11.41 16.55
CA PRO A 144 -0.20 10.08 17.17
C PRO A 144 0.59 9.04 16.35
N MET A 145 1.84 9.38 16.00
CA MET A 145 2.73 8.54 15.22
C MET A 145 4.10 8.50 15.87
N GLY A 146 4.60 7.29 16.09
CA GLY A 146 5.96 7.01 16.53
C GLY A 146 6.74 6.32 15.43
N TYR A 147 8.03 6.62 15.35
CA TYR A 147 8.96 5.92 14.46
C TYR A 147 9.93 5.10 15.31
N ILE A 148 10.00 3.81 15.04
CA ILE A 148 10.96 2.90 15.67
C ILE A 148 11.90 2.42 14.57
N ASN A 149 13.16 2.83 14.65
CA ASN A 149 14.22 2.37 13.77
C ASN A 149 15.08 1.38 14.54
N LEU A 150 15.20 0.15 14.03
CA LEU A 150 16.01 -0.91 14.64
C LEU A 150 17.19 -1.22 13.73
N HIS A 151 18.40 -1.05 14.25
CA HIS A 151 19.64 -1.42 13.58
C HIS A 151 20.30 -2.57 14.35
N ILE A 152 20.31 -3.76 13.76
CA ILE A 152 20.92 -4.96 14.34
C ILE A 152 22.26 -5.17 13.67
N VAL A 153 23.34 -5.18 14.46
CA VAL A 153 24.69 -5.47 13.96
C VAL A 153 24.99 -6.96 14.23
N PRO A 154 24.95 -7.84 13.22
CA PRO A 154 25.28 -9.24 13.43
C PRO A 154 26.79 -9.40 13.68
N PRO A 155 27.21 -10.34 14.54
CA PRO A 155 28.61 -10.63 14.78
C PRO A 155 29.16 -11.51 13.64
N LEU A 156 29.41 -10.97 12.45
CA LEU A 156 30.09 -11.70 11.39
C LEU A 156 31.11 -10.83 10.66
N THR A 157 32.37 -11.16 10.92
CA THR A 157 33.54 -10.92 10.06
C THR A 157 33.22 -11.37 8.64
N LEU A 158 33.15 -10.42 7.71
CA LEU A 158 33.34 -10.70 6.29
C LEU A 158 34.76 -11.26 6.10
N GLN A 159 34.94 -12.57 6.28
CA GLN A 159 36.02 -13.24 5.58
C GLN A 159 35.55 -13.38 4.14
N THR A 160 36.00 -12.46 3.30
CA THR A 160 35.97 -12.69 1.85
C THR A 160 36.83 -13.92 1.60
N SER A 161 36.21 -15.06 1.37
CA SER A 161 36.84 -16.21 0.76
C SER A 161 37.28 -15.78 -0.65
N ASN A 162 38.54 -15.34 -0.76
CA ASN A 162 39.24 -15.28 -2.03
C ASN A 162 39.44 -16.72 -2.49
N GLU A 163 38.46 -17.28 -3.18
CA GLU A 163 38.65 -18.48 -3.97
C GLU A 163 39.56 -18.12 -5.16
N LYS A 164 40.65 -18.89 -5.25
CA LYS A 164 41.63 -18.89 -6.34
C LYS A 164 41.24 -19.95 -7.36
#